data_AF-A0A3E0PM02-F1
#
_entry.id   AF-A0A3E0PM02-F1
#
_cell.length_a   1.000
_cell.length_b   1.000
_cell.length_c   1.000
_cell.angle_alpha   90.00
_cell.angle_beta   90.00
_cell.angle_gamma   90.00
#
_symmetry.space_group_name_H-M   'P 1'
#
loop_
_entity.id
_entity.type
_entity.pdbx_description
1 polymer ?
#
loop_
_entity_poly.entity_id
_entity_poly.type
_entity_poly.pdbx_seq_one_letter_code
_entity_poly.pdbx_strand_id
1 'polypeptide(L)'
;MPLSPREIDQLLRLIAQTADRELNCEECLALVAEFAERQLSGKNLAAGLQAVEQHLSVCNECREEYEALRETLRAMDDTPES
;
A
#
# COMPACT_ATOMS: atom_id res chain seq x y z
N MET A 1 21.09 28.74 1.05
CA MET A 1 20.63 28.28 2.38
C MET A 1 20.82 26.76 2.40
N PRO A 2 21.70 26.20 3.23
CA PRO A 2 21.92 24.76 3.27
C PRO A 2 20.76 24.06 3.99
N LEU A 3 20.38 22.86 3.52
CA LEU A 3 19.41 21.99 4.20
C LEU A 3 20.02 21.44 5.50
N SER A 4 19.21 21.31 6.54
CA SER A 4 19.61 20.63 7.77
C SER A 4 19.71 19.12 7.57
N PRO A 5 20.46 18.40 8.42
CA PRO A 5 20.55 16.93 8.36
C PRO A 5 19.17 16.24 8.39
N ARG A 6 18.22 16.79 9.14
CA ARG A 6 16.85 16.25 9.23
C ARG A 6 16.08 16.39 7.91
N GLU A 7 16.22 17.54 7.24
CA GLU A 7 15.60 17.79 5.95
C GLU A 7 16.22 16.90 4.86
N ILE A 8 17.54 16.67 4.92
CA ILE A 8 18.24 15.74 4.03
C ILE A 8 17.72 14.32 4.22
N ASP A 9 17.62 13.84 5.47
CA ASP A 9 17.07 12.51 5.77
C ASP A 9 15.62 12.35 5.29
N GLN A 10 14.81 13.40 5.41
CA GLN A 10 13.43 13.38 4.94
C GLN A 10 13.38 13.34 3.40
N LEU A 11 14.22 14.12 2.73
CA LEU A 11 14.34 14.11 1.28
C LEU A 11 14.82 12.75 0.75
N LEU A 12 15.82 12.14 1.39
CA LEU A 12 16.31 10.81 1.03
C LEU A 12 15.23 9.74 1.19
N ARG A 13 14.39 9.81 2.24
CA ARG A 13 13.25 8.91 2.40
C ARG A 13 12.23 9.05 1.27
N LEU A 14 11.94 10.28 0.84
CA LEU A 14 11.02 10.53 -0.27
C LEU A 14 11.59 10.02 -1.60
N ILE A 15 12.89 10.22 -1.86
CA ILE A 15 13.55 9.71 -3.08
C ILE A 15 13.58 8.18 -3.09
N ALA A 16 13.87 7.55 -1.94
CA ALA A 16 13.88 6.10 -1.81
C ALA A 16 12.50 5.45 -2.03
N GLN A 17 11.42 6.24 -1.96
CA GLN A 17 10.05 5.82 -2.24
C GLN A 17 9.63 6.07 -3.68
N THR A 18 10.52 6.53 -4.56
CA THR A 18 10.24 6.63 -6.00
C THR A 18 10.54 5.31 -6.70
N ALA A 19 9.82 5.01 -7.77
CA ALA A 19 10.07 3.84 -8.61
C ALA A 19 10.05 4.22 -10.10
N ASP A 20 10.75 3.44 -10.94
CA ASP A 20 10.73 3.64 -12.41
C ASP A 20 9.31 3.55 -12.99
N ARG A 21 8.45 2.76 -12.34
CA ARG A 21 7.02 2.70 -12.62
C ARG A 21 6.24 2.80 -11.32
N GLU A 22 5.47 3.86 -11.20
CA GLU A 22 4.53 4.08 -10.10
C GLU A 22 3.12 3.77 -10.58
N LEU A 23 2.30 3.18 -9.70
CA LEU A 23 0.88 2.99 -10.00
C LEU A 23 0.16 4.33 -9.86
N ASN A 24 -0.77 4.59 -10.77
CA ASN A 24 -1.82 5.58 -10.51
C ASN A 24 -2.93 4.98 -9.62
N CYS A 25 -3.89 5.81 -9.20
CA CYS A 25 -4.98 5.36 -8.33
C CYS A 25 -5.82 4.24 -8.96
N GLU A 26 -6.10 4.29 -10.26
CA GLU A 26 -6.89 3.26 -10.97
C GLU A 26 -6.14 1.92 -11.01
N GLU A 27 -4.85 1.93 -11.35
CA GLU A 27 -4.01 0.74 -11.35
C GLU A 27 -3.85 0.15 -9.94
N CYS A 28 -3.74 1.01 -8.91
CA CYS A 28 -3.70 0.59 -7.52
C CYS A 28 -5.00 -0.12 -7.11
N LEU A 29 -6.15 0.50 -7.37
CA LEU A 29 -7.46 -0.06 -7.02
C LEU A 29 -7.79 -1.34 -7.80
N ALA A 30 -7.25 -1.51 -9.02
CA ALA A 30 -7.38 -2.76 -9.77
C ALA A 30 -6.66 -3.95 -9.10
N LEU A 31 -5.64 -3.69 -8.28
CA LEU A 31 -4.81 -4.71 -7.61
C LEU A 31 -5.06 -4.81 -6.10
N VAL A 32 -5.81 -3.87 -5.51
CA VAL A 32 -5.95 -3.72 -4.05
C VAL A 32 -6.61 -4.93 -3.38
N ALA A 33 -7.53 -5.62 -4.08
CA ALA A 33 -8.17 -6.83 -3.57
C ALA A 33 -7.18 -7.99 -3.45
N GLU A 34 -6.41 -8.28 -4.51
CA GLU A 34 -5.37 -9.30 -4.45
C GLU A 34 -4.33 -8.96 -3.37
N PHE A 35 -3.94 -7.69 -3.28
CA PHE A 35 -3.03 -7.22 -2.23
C PHE A 35 -3.57 -7.53 -0.82
N ALA A 36 -4.83 -7.19 -0.54
CA ALA A 36 -5.45 -7.42 0.76
C ALA A 36 -5.52 -8.91 1.13
N GLU A 37 -5.93 -9.78 0.20
CA GLU A 37 -5.98 -11.23 0.41
C GLU A 37 -4.60 -11.83 0.69
N ARG A 38 -3.57 -11.41 -0.07
CA ARG A 38 -2.19 -11.87 0.15
C ARG A 38 -1.66 -11.40 1.49
N GLN A 39 -2.00 -10.17 1.89
CA GLN A 39 -1.58 -9.62 3.16
C GLN A 39 -2.21 -10.34 4.35
N LEU A 40 -3.49 -10.70 4.26
CA LEU A 40 -4.20 -11.49 5.27
C LEU A 40 -3.66 -12.93 5.35
N SER A 41 -3.37 -13.55 4.21
CA SER A 41 -2.84 -14.92 4.15
C SER A 41 -1.33 -15.03 4.45
N GLY A 42 -0.64 -13.92 4.73
CA GLY A 42 0.80 -13.90 5.04
C GLY A 42 1.69 -14.36 3.88
N LYS A 43 1.19 -14.31 2.64
CA LYS A 43 1.92 -14.76 1.45
C LYS A 43 2.86 -13.66 0.96
N ASN A 44 3.98 -14.07 0.34
CA ASN A 44 4.90 -13.13 -0.30
C ASN A 44 4.20 -12.34 -1.42
N LEU A 45 4.47 -11.04 -1.44
CA LEU A 45 3.97 -10.10 -2.44
C LEU A 45 4.82 -10.20 -3.71
N ALA A 46 4.17 -10.31 -4.86
CA ALA A 46 4.84 -10.11 -6.15
C ALA A 46 5.22 -8.63 -6.32
N ALA A 47 6.14 -8.32 -7.23
CA ALA A 47 6.61 -6.94 -7.47
C ALA A 47 5.46 -5.95 -7.75
N GLY A 48 4.42 -6.37 -8.48
CA GLY A 48 3.23 -5.54 -8.73
C GLY A 48 2.44 -5.20 -7.46
N LEU A 49 2.46 -6.09 -6.45
CA LEU A 49 1.82 -5.88 -5.16
C LEU A 49 2.69 -5.03 -4.21
N GLN A 50 4.02 -5.03 -4.39
CA GLN A 50 4.90 -4.09 -3.70
C GLN A 50 4.66 -2.65 -4.17
N ALA A 51 4.35 -2.45 -5.45
CA ALA A 51 4.00 -1.13 -5.97
C ALA A 51 2.65 -0.62 -5.40
N VAL A 52 1.72 -1.52 -5.06
CA VAL A 52 0.49 -1.15 -4.32
C VAL A 52 0.85 -0.62 -2.94
N GLU A 53 1.70 -1.33 -2.17
CA GLU A 53 2.15 -0.88 -0.84
C GLU A 53 2.79 0.52 -0.90
N GLN A 54 3.64 0.76 -1.90
CA GLN A 54 4.24 2.08 -2.14
C GLN A 54 3.18 3.14 -2.40
N HIS A 55 2.22 2.90 -3.30
CA HIS A 55 1.16 3.86 -3.60
C HIS A 55 0.30 4.15 -2.36
N LEU A 56 -0.05 3.12 -1.58
CA LEU A 56 -0.80 3.26 -0.33
C LEU A 56 -0.02 4.03 0.75
N SER A 57 1.31 4.14 0.66
CA SER A 57 2.10 4.98 1.57
C SER A 57 2.01 6.47 1.23
N VAL A 58 1.73 6.81 -0.03
CA VAL A 58 1.71 8.20 -0.55
C VAL A 58 0.29 8.74 -0.69
N CYS A 59 -0.66 7.93 -1.19
CA CYS A 59 -2.03 8.34 -1.48
C CYS A 59 -2.98 8.02 -0.32
N ASN A 60 -3.57 9.04 0.29
CA ASN A 60 -4.48 8.85 1.42
C ASN A 60 -5.81 8.20 1.02
N GLU A 61 -6.37 8.60 -0.12
CA GLU A 61 -7.65 8.07 -0.61
C GLU A 61 -7.55 6.56 -0.86
N CYS A 62 -6.53 6.10 -1.59
CA CYS A 62 -6.36 4.67 -1.84
C CYS A 62 -6.10 3.86 -0.55
N ARG A 63 -5.46 4.48 0.45
CA ARG A 63 -5.25 3.86 1.77
C ARG A 63 -6.56 3.67 2.52
N GLU A 64 -7.43 4.66 2.53
CA GLU A 64 -8.75 4.56 3.17
C GLU A 64 -9.58 3.44 2.52
N GLU A 65 -9.61 3.37 1.19
CA GLU A 65 -10.28 2.30 0.45
C GLU A 65 -9.72 0.90 0.77
N TYR A 66 -8.40 0.78 0.86
CA TYR A 66 -7.75 -0.47 1.27
C TYR A 66 -8.11 -0.87 2.70
N GLU A 67 -8.11 0.08 3.64
CA GLU A 67 -8.45 -0.19 5.04
C GLU A 67 -9.90 -0.66 5.19
N ALA A 68 -10.84 0.00 4.51
CA ALA A 68 -12.25 -0.40 4.48
C ALA A 68 -12.44 -1.82 3.90
N LEU A 69 -11.73 -2.13 2.81
CA LEU A 69 -11.74 -3.47 2.22
C LEU A 69 -11.19 -4.52 3.20
N ARG A 70 -10.04 -4.22 3.82
CA ARG A 70 -9.38 -5.15 4.76
C ARG A 70 -10.23 -5.41 6.00
N GLU A 71 -10.93 -4.41 6.53
CA GLU A 71 -11.87 -4.59 7.64
C GLU A 71 -13.02 -5.51 7.27
N THR A 72 -13.59 -5.32 6.07
CA THR A 72 -14.66 -6.17 5.55
C THR A 72 -14.19 -7.62 5.40
N LEU A 73 -13.02 -7.85 4.79
CA LEU A 73 -12.46 -9.18 4.62
C LEU A 73 -12.19 -9.89 5.96
N ARG A 74 -11.65 -9.18 6.95
CA ARG A 74 -11.46 -9.74 8.30
C ARG A 74 -12.76 -10.14 8.95
N ALA A 75 -13.80 -9.33 8.82
CA ALA A 75 -15.12 -9.66 9.37
C ALA A 75 -15.71 -10.92 8.69
N MET A 76 -15.44 -11.13 7.41
CA MET A 76 -15.86 -12.33 6.69
C MET A 76 -15.06 -13.58 7.13
N ASP A 77 -13.75 -13.46 7.33
CA ASP A 77 -12.91 -14.56 7.83
C ASP A 77 -13.26 -14.97 9.28
N ASP A 78 -13.67 -14.03 10.12
CA ASP A 78 -14.09 -14.27 11.52
C ASP A 78 -15.53 -14.82 11.65
N THR A 79 -16.28 -14.96 10.55
CA THR A 79 -17.62 -15.53 10.61
C THR A 79 -17.52 -17.07 10.56
N PRO A 80 -17.85 -17.80 11.64
CA PRO A 80 -17.96 -19.24 11.56
C PRO A 80 -19.18 -19.55 10.68
N GLU A 81 -18.94 -20.16 9.51
CA GLU A 81 -19.98 -20.83 8.73
C GLU A 81 -20.81 -21.70 9.68
N SER A 82 -22.09 -21.35 9.86
CA SER A 82 -23.06 -22.13 10.62
C SER A 82 -23.65 -23.24 9.76
#